data_AF-A0A8T3TU21-F1
#
_entry.id   AF-A0A8T3TU21-F1
#
_cell.length_a   1.000
_cell.length_b   1.000
_cell.length_c   1.000
_cell.angle_alpha   90.00
_cell.angle_beta   90.00
_cell.angle_gamma   90.00
#
_symmetry.space_group_name_H-M   'P 1'
#
loop_
_entity.id
_entity.type
_entity.pdbx_description
1 polymer ?
#
loop_
_entity_poly.entity_id
_entity_poly.type
_entity_poly.pdbx_seq_one_letter_code
_entity_poly.pdbx_strand_id
1 'polypeptide(L)'
;MENQKSSFFKFKTSAFIFVIYIFTILIAVTLIVYFYLNLNSSNDKVDKLDAEINTMRLTALELKERAERVTNNFASGGGTLIRIFETKDSADVVRLEDYFSFDRYHLNYKSDFLSDEHFNWDTKNRGRVVFKEFEFNLNATTIDKYISKPFDINSNSITMTGLAEVRFKLNIESLGELLPISNTGDTSEIAEFEIVKYKLMATDSGLGDANKFDDFDLTIMPNSVEAPSLYKAFGESETFTGELQFSEITIERSER
;
A
#
# COMPACT_ATOMS: atom_id res chain seq x y z
N MET A 1 -47.61 5.51 -105.94
CA MET A 1 -48.00 5.35 -104.53
C MET A 1 -46.77 4.89 -103.77
N GLU A 2 -46.14 5.81 -103.04
CA GLU A 2 -45.09 5.49 -102.07
C GLU A 2 -45.60 4.47 -101.06
N ASN A 3 -44.74 3.55 -100.60
CA ASN A 3 -45.02 2.85 -99.37
C ASN A 3 -43.77 2.69 -98.49
N GLN A 4 -43.89 3.27 -97.32
CA GLN A 4 -42.95 3.41 -96.23
C GLN A 4 -42.48 2.06 -95.68
N LYS A 5 -41.21 1.68 -95.86
CA LYS A 5 -40.54 0.68 -95.01
C LYS A 5 -39.04 0.93 -94.92
N SER A 6 -38.60 2.02 -94.29
CA SER A 6 -37.17 2.15 -93.93
C SER A 6 -36.87 2.90 -92.63
N SER A 7 -37.83 3.56 -91.98
CA SER A 7 -37.58 4.28 -90.71
C SER A 7 -37.79 3.45 -89.43
N PHE A 8 -38.51 2.33 -89.50
CA PHE A 8 -38.91 1.56 -88.31
C PHE A 8 -37.79 0.71 -87.68
N PHE A 9 -36.74 0.41 -88.44
CA PHE A 9 -35.62 -0.45 -87.98
C PHE A 9 -34.46 0.32 -87.36
N LYS A 10 -34.29 1.63 -87.62
CA LYS A 10 -33.22 2.43 -86.99
C LYS A 10 -33.58 2.92 -85.57
N PHE A 11 -34.87 3.20 -85.31
CA PHE A 11 -35.34 3.67 -84.00
C PHE A 11 -35.45 2.56 -82.94
N LYS A 12 -35.74 1.31 -83.34
CA LYS A 12 -35.78 0.16 -82.41
C LYS A 12 -34.40 -0.21 -81.86
N THR A 13 -33.36 -0.11 -82.69
CA THR A 13 -32.00 -0.45 -82.29
C THR A 13 -31.41 0.60 -81.33
N SER A 14 -31.69 1.90 -81.53
CA SER A 14 -31.24 2.95 -80.60
C SER A 14 -31.94 2.86 -79.24
N ALA A 15 -33.25 2.56 -79.21
CA ALA A 15 -34.00 2.36 -77.98
C ALA A 15 -33.50 1.11 -77.21
N PHE A 16 -33.18 0.02 -77.91
CA PHE A 16 -32.63 -1.19 -77.29
C PHE A 16 -31.23 -0.97 -76.70
N ILE A 17 -30.36 -0.25 -77.42
CA ILE A 17 -29.02 0.13 -76.91
C ILE A 17 -29.16 1.05 -75.68
N PHE A 18 -30.13 1.97 -75.68
CA PHE A 18 -30.40 2.85 -74.54
C PHE A 18 -30.89 2.07 -73.30
N VAL A 19 -31.73 1.06 -73.49
CA VAL A 19 -32.18 0.16 -72.40
C VAL A 19 -31.00 -0.63 -71.83
N ILE A 20 -30.11 -1.16 -72.68
CA ILE A 20 -28.90 -1.85 -72.21
C ILE A 20 -28.01 -0.89 -71.41
N TYR A 21 -27.84 0.35 -71.88
CA TYR A 21 -27.04 1.35 -71.19
C TYR A 21 -27.60 1.69 -69.81
N ILE A 22 -28.92 1.90 -69.69
CA ILE A 22 -29.59 2.09 -68.40
C ILE A 22 -29.38 0.88 -67.48
N PHE A 23 -29.51 -0.34 -68.02
CA PHE A 23 -29.33 -1.57 -67.25
C PHE A 23 -27.89 -1.70 -66.73
N THR A 24 -26.88 -1.35 -67.54
CA THR A 24 -25.48 -1.33 -67.10
C THR A 24 -25.20 -0.29 -66.01
N ILE A 25 -25.82 0.89 -66.09
CA ILE A 25 -25.71 1.91 -65.02
C ILE A 25 -26.34 1.38 -63.73
N LEU A 26 -27.50 0.73 -63.82
CA LEU A 26 -28.19 0.19 -62.64
C LEU A 26 -27.38 -0.90 -61.93
N ILE A 27 -26.70 -1.76 -62.71
CA ILE A 27 -25.75 -2.75 -62.17
C ILE A 27 -24.56 -2.06 -61.50
N ALA A 28 -23.98 -1.04 -62.14
CA ALA A 28 -22.85 -0.31 -61.57
C ALA A 28 -23.24 0.37 -60.24
N VAL A 29 -24.41 0.99 -60.16
CA VAL A 29 -24.92 1.63 -58.94
C VAL A 29 -25.15 0.60 -57.82
N THR A 30 -25.75 -0.55 -58.13
CA THR A 30 -25.97 -1.60 -57.11
C THR A 30 -24.66 -2.19 -56.59
N LEU A 31 -23.66 -2.37 -57.46
CA LEU A 31 -22.32 -2.78 -57.05
C LEU A 31 -21.63 -1.74 -56.15
N ILE A 32 -21.71 -0.45 -56.48
CA ILE A 32 -21.13 0.63 -55.68
C ILE A 32 -21.79 0.68 -54.28
N VAL A 33 -23.11 0.59 -54.21
CA VAL A 33 -23.85 0.58 -52.94
C VAL A 33 -23.48 -0.65 -52.11
N TYR A 34 -23.38 -1.83 -52.73
CA TYR A 34 -22.96 -3.06 -52.05
C TYR A 34 -21.54 -2.95 -51.48
N PHE A 35 -20.58 -2.42 -52.26
CA PHE A 35 -19.22 -2.20 -51.78
C PHE A 35 -19.17 -1.19 -50.63
N TYR A 36 -19.89 -0.08 -50.73
CA TYR A 36 -19.94 0.94 -49.68
C TYR A 36 -20.51 0.40 -48.36
N LEU A 37 -21.60 -0.39 -48.42
CA LEU A 37 -22.19 -1.01 -47.24
C LEU A 37 -21.26 -2.04 -46.57
N ASN A 38 -20.56 -2.86 -47.36
CA ASN A 38 -19.60 -3.84 -46.84
C ASN A 38 -18.35 -3.19 -46.23
N LEU A 39 -17.85 -2.11 -46.83
CA LEU A 39 -16.71 -1.36 -46.29
C LEU A 39 -17.06 -0.70 -44.94
N ASN A 40 -18.23 -0.05 -44.85
CA ASN A 40 -18.68 0.55 -43.59
C ASN A 40 -18.92 -0.51 -42.50
N SER A 41 -19.58 -1.63 -42.84
CA SER A 41 -19.77 -2.73 -41.88
C SER A 41 -18.44 -3.36 -41.42
N SER A 42 -17.41 -3.34 -42.27
CA SER A 42 -16.08 -3.82 -41.90
C SER A 42 -15.35 -2.83 -41.00
N ASN A 43 -15.47 -1.52 -41.26
CA ASN A 43 -14.91 -0.47 -40.40
C ASN A 43 -15.54 -0.49 -39.00
N ASP A 44 -16.87 -0.63 -38.90
CA ASP A 44 -17.55 -0.74 -37.60
C ASP A 44 -17.06 -1.95 -36.78
N LYS A 45 -16.73 -3.05 -37.46
CA LYS A 45 -16.15 -4.25 -36.81
C LYS A 45 -14.72 -4.00 -36.35
N VAL A 46 -13.91 -3.28 -37.14
CA VAL A 46 -12.53 -2.92 -36.78
C VAL A 46 -12.52 -1.98 -35.57
N ASP A 47 -13.35 -0.93 -35.58
CA ASP A 47 -13.44 0.03 -34.47
C ASP A 47 -13.89 -0.66 -33.17
N LYS A 48 -14.82 -1.61 -33.27
CA LYS A 48 -15.27 -2.41 -32.13
C LYS A 48 -14.15 -3.31 -31.58
N LEU A 49 -13.38 -3.94 -32.46
CA LEU A 49 -12.24 -4.79 -32.06
C LEU A 49 -11.12 -3.95 -31.42
N ASP A 50 -10.84 -2.75 -31.94
CA ASP A 50 -9.84 -1.84 -31.35
C ASP A 50 -10.27 -1.34 -29.97
N ALA A 51 -11.56 -1.04 -29.78
CA ALA A 51 -12.10 -0.73 -28.46
C ALA A 51 -11.95 -1.90 -27.49
N GLU A 52 -12.20 -3.14 -27.94
CA GLU A 52 -12.06 -4.36 -27.14
C GLU A 52 -10.58 -4.66 -26.79
N ILE A 53 -9.65 -4.42 -27.72
CA ILE A 53 -8.21 -4.55 -27.46
C ILE A 53 -7.76 -3.51 -26.42
N ASN A 54 -8.26 -2.28 -26.51
CA ASN A 54 -7.91 -1.23 -25.54
C ASN A 54 -8.47 -1.53 -24.15
N THR A 55 -9.70 -2.04 -24.04
CA THR A 55 -10.25 -2.47 -22.75
C THR A 55 -9.50 -3.68 -22.20
N MET A 56 -9.13 -4.65 -23.04
CA MET A 56 -8.28 -5.79 -22.63
C MET A 56 -6.89 -5.35 -22.17
N ARG A 57 -6.28 -4.35 -22.82
CA ARG A 57 -4.99 -3.77 -22.38
C ARG A 57 -5.13 -3.08 -21.03
N LEU A 58 -6.18 -2.29 -20.83
CA LEU A 58 -6.45 -1.63 -19.56
C LEU A 58 -6.68 -2.65 -18.44
N THR A 59 -7.49 -3.68 -18.68
CA THR A 59 -7.73 -4.73 -17.68
C THR A 59 -6.48 -5.56 -17.42
N ALA A 60 -5.63 -5.82 -18.42
CA ALA A 60 -4.35 -6.49 -18.24
C ALA A 60 -3.37 -5.64 -17.43
N LEU A 61 -3.34 -4.32 -17.62
CA LEU A 61 -2.55 -3.39 -16.80
C LEU A 61 -3.07 -3.34 -15.37
N GLU A 62 -4.38 -3.26 -15.16
CA GLU A 62 -4.99 -3.33 -13.83
C GLU A 62 -4.72 -4.67 -13.14
N LEU A 63 -4.79 -5.79 -13.88
CA LEU A 63 -4.46 -7.11 -13.35
C LEU A 63 -2.98 -7.23 -13.02
N LYS A 64 -2.09 -6.69 -13.87
CA LYS A 64 -0.65 -6.64 -13.61
C LYS A 64 -0.37 -5.83 -12.36
N GLU A 65 -0.95 -4.64 -12.22
CA GLU A 65 -0.80 -3.79 -11.03
C GLU A 65 -1.38 -4.46 -9.77
N ARG A 66 -2.50 -5.18 -9.89
CA ARG A 66 -3.05 -5.98 -8.78
C ARG A 66 -2.18 -7.19 -8.46
N ALA A 67 -1.64 -7.86 -9.46
CA ALA A 67 -0.75 -9.01 -9.30
C ALA A 67 0.54 -8.55 -8.62
N GLU A 68 1.19 -7.49 -9.08
CA GLU A 68 2.35 -6.87 -8.43
C GLU A 68 2.05 -6.43 -7.00
N ARG A 69 0.88 -5.85 -6.73
CA ARG A 69 0.44 -5.57 -5.35
C ARG A 69 0.29 -6.83 -4.50
N VAL A 70 -0.11 -7.96 -5.08
CA VAL A 70 -0.29 -9.23 -4.37
C VAL A 70 1.04 -9.96 -4.20
N THR A 71 1.90 -9.97 -5.23
CA THR A 71 3.14 -10.75 -5.32
C THR A 71 4.38 -10.02 -4.79
N ASN A 72 4.51 -8.69 -4.92
CA ASN A 72 5.74 -7.96 -4.55
C ASN A 72 5.75 -7.45 -3.09
N ASN A 73 5.06 -8.13 -2.19
CA ASN A 73 4.89 -7.72 -0.79
C ASN A 73 5.45 -8.77 0.18
N PHE A 74 6.66 -9.26 -0.10
CA PHE A 74 7.45 -10.01 0.86
C PHE A 74 8.36 -9.02 1.58
N ALA A 75 7.80 -8.28 2.53
CA ALA A 75 8.64 -7.61 3.51
C ALA A 75 8.43 -8.20 4.89
N SER A 76 9.45 -8.90 5.34
CA SER A 76 9.60 -9.41 6.70
C SER A 76 10.80 -8.74 7.34
N GLY A 77 10.61 -8.27 8.56
CA GLY A 77 11.65 -7.71 9.39
C GLY A 77 11.80 -8.52 10.66
N GLY A 78 13.03 -8.75 11.10
CA GLY A 78 13.35 -9.23 12.44
C GLY A 78 14.63 -8.55 12.93
N GLY A 79 14.67 -8.08 14.17
CA GLY A 79 15.87 -7.37 14.61
C GLY A 79 15.89 -6.94 16.07
N THR A 80 17.04 -6.37 16.42
CA THR A 80 17.32 -5.76 17.72
C THR A 80 17.65 -4.29 17.53
N LEU A 81 16.84 -3.44 18.15
CA LEU A 81 17.02 -2.00 18.26
C LEU A 81 17.65 -1.67 19.61
N ILE A 82 18.67 -0.82 19.62
CA ILE A 82 19.33 -0.36 20.82
C ILE A 82 18.99 1.10 21.08
N ARG A 83 18.36 1.35 22.23
CA ARG A 83 18.10 2.71 22.72
C ARG A 83 18.96 3.00 23.94
N ILE A 84 19.59 4.17 23.95
CA ILE A 84 20.50 4.59 25.02
C ILE A 84 19.88 5.78 25.74
N PHE A 85 19.80 5.71 27.05
CA PHE A 85 19.21 6.73 27.91
C PHE A 85 20.21 7.17 28.97
N GLU A 86 20.17 8.44 29.37
CA GLU A 86 20.93 8.91 30.53
C GLU A 86 20.32 8.34 31.81
N THR A 87 21.13 7.86 32.73
CA THR A 87 20.69 7.55 34.11
C THR A 87 20.08 8.78 34.78
N LYS A 88 19.28 8.58 35.84
CA LYS A 88 18.65 9.67 36.61
C LYS A 88 19.66 10.75 37.00
N ASP A 89 20.82 10.34 37.52
CA ASP A 89 21.86 11.25 38.02
C ASP A 89 22.83 11.72 36.92
N SER A 90 22.60 11.32 35.66
CA SER A 90 23.39 11.69 34.47
C SER A 90 24.89 11.32 34.55
N ALA A 91 25.24 10.34 35.40
CA ALA A 91 26.61 9.88 35.60
C ALA A 91 26.97 8.72 34.65
N ASP A 92 25.97 7.96 34.21
CA ASP A 92 26.11 6.81 33.32
C ASP A 92 24.93 6.72 32.34
N VAL A 93 24.95 5.73 31.45
CA VAL A 93 23.90 5.45 30.47
C VAL A 93 23.29 4.06 30.67
N VAL A 94 21.99 3.97 30.44
CA VAL A 94 21.28 2.69 30.40
C VAL A 94 20.99 2.31 28.95
N ARG A 95 21.27 1.05 28.62
CA ARG A 95 21.01 0.46 27.31
C ARG A 95 19.75 -0.40 27.36
N LEU A 96 18.77 -0.04 26.54
CA LEU A 96 17.54 -0.78 26.30
C LEU A 96 17.67 -1.56 24.99
N GLU A 97 17.52 -2.88 25.08
CA GLU A 97 17.47 -3.76 23.91
C GLU A 97 16.01 -4.06 23.58
N ASP A 98 15.56 -3.56 22.44
CA ASP A 98 14.23 -3.84 21.93
C ASP A 98 14.31 -4.84 20.80
N TYR A 99 13.32 -5.73 20.74
CA TYR A 99 13.19 -6.77 19.74
C TYR A 99 11.99 -6.46 18.88
N PHE A 100 12.15 -6.49 17.58
CA PHE A 100 11.03 -6.30 16.66
C PHE A 100 10.96 -7.44 15.65
N SER A 101 9.75 -7.74 15.23
CA SER A 101 9.50 -8.54 14.03
C SER A 101 8.25 -8.03 13.35
N PHE A 102 8.22 -8.03 12.02
CA PHE A 102 7.01 -7.69 11.29
C PHE A 102 6.92 -8.48 10.00
N ASP A 103 5.70 -8.69 9.55
CA ASP A 103 5.38 -9.12 8.21
C ASP A 103 4.17 -8.31 7.69
N ARG A 104 3.50 -8.80 6.66
CA ARG A 104 2.33 -8.13 6.07
C ARG A 104 1.09 -8.09 6.97
N TYR A 105 1.03 -8.97 7.96
CA TYR A 105 -0.12 -9.28 8.80
C TYR A 105 0.17 -9.07 10.29
N HIS A 106 1.43 -9.13 10.68
CA HIS A 106 1.86 -9.12 12.07
C HIS A 106 2.90 -8.04 12.32
N LEU A 107 2.82 -7.43 13.50
CA LEU A 107 3.89 -6.64 14.11
C LEU A 107 4.06 -7.12 15.55
N ASN A 108 5.27 -7.48 15.93
CA ASN A 108 5.65 -7.64 17.32
C ASN A 108 6.78 -6.68 17.62
N TYR A 109 6.67 -5.98 18.75
CA TYR A 109 7.72 -5.16 19.30
C TYR A 109 7.77 -5.38 20.80
N LYS A 110 8.94 -5.71 21.32
CA LYS A 110 9.17 -5.96 22.74
C LYS A 110 10.33 -5.12 23.22
N SER A 111 10.16 -4.46 24.33
CA SER A 111 11.19 -3.70 25.01
C SER A 111 11.23 -4.17 26.46
N ASP A 112 12.32 -4.83 26.82
CA ASP A 112 12.53 -5.33 28.17
C ASP A 112 13.64 -4.51 28.83
N PHE A 113 13.29 -3.89 29.95
CA PHE A 113 14.26 -3.24 30.81
C PHE A 113 14.75 -4.21 31.89
N LEU A 114 15.99 -4.68 31.77
CA LEU A 114 16.61 -5.62 32.72
C LEU A 114 17.61 -4.94 33.68
N SER A 115 17.56 -3.62 33.83
CA SER A 115 18.47 -2.88 34.71
C SER A 115 17.77 -2.43 35.99
N ASP A 116 18.50 -2.42 37.11
CA ASP A 116 18.03 -1.84 38.37
C ASP A 116 18.15 -0.30 38.39
N GLU A 117 18.76 0.29 37.35
CA GLU A 117 19.00 1.73 37.27
C GLU A 117 17.81 2.49 36.71
N HIS A 118 17.51 3.67 37.23
CA HIS A 118 16.46 4.52 36.66
C HIS A 118 17.02 5.38 35.53
N PHE A 119 16.24 5.59 34.47
CA PHE A 119 16.68 6.35 33.31
C PHE A 119 15.76 7.54 32.98
N ASN A 120 16.36 8.56 32.39
CA ASN A 120 15.69 9.74 31.88
C ASN A 120 15.27 9.52 30.43
N TRP A 121 14.02 9.87 30.11
CA TRP A 121 13.53 9.90 28.74
C TRP A 121 12.83 11.23 28.46
N ASP A 122 13.32 11.96 27.47
CA ASP A 122 12.63 13.10 26.86
C ASP A 122 11.49 12.63 25.95
N THR A 123 10.29 12.51 26.52
CA THR A 123 9.08 12.16 25.76
C THR A 123 8.55 13.39 25.01
N LYS A 124 7.99 13.17 23.82
CA LYS A 124 7.58 14.28 22.94
C LYS A 124 6.55 15.23 23.57
N ASN A 125 5.71 14.70 24.47
CA ASN A 125 4.59 15.46 25.05
C ASN A 125 4.77 15.83 26.52
N ARG A 126 5.67 15.19 27.28
CA ARG A 126 5.85 15.46 28.71
C ARG A 126 7.23 15.98 29.08
N GLY A 127 8.12 16.11 28.10
CA GLY A 127 9.52 16.44 28.33
C GLY A 127 10.22 15.31 29.08
N ARG A 128 11.24 15.69 29.86
CA ARG A 128 12.10 14.75 30.60
C ARG A 128 11.34 14.10 31.75
N VAL A 129 11.18 12.78 31.69
CA VAL A 129 10.59 11.97 32.77
C VAL A 129 11.56 10.85 33.18
N VAL A 130 11.45 10.41 34.44
CA VAL A 130 12.28 9.32 34.98
C VAL A 130 11.46 8.03 35.02
N PHE A 131 11.94 7.02 34.30
CA PHE A 131 11.42 5.66 34.34
C PHE A 131 12.24 4.83 35.33
N LYS A 132 11.53 4.16 36.25
CA LYS A 132 12.08 3.21 37.22
C LYS A 132 11.88 1.76 36.79
N GLU A 133 10.85 1.52 35.99
CA GLU A 133 10.51 0.23 35.42
C GLU A 133 9.92 0.45 34.04
N PHE A 134 10.34 -0.36 33.06
CA PHE A 134 9.90 -0.25 31.69
C PHE A 134 9.78 -1.63 31.05
N GLU A 135 8.57 -2.18 31.05
CA GLU A 135 8.22 -3.35 30.25
C GLU A 135 7.18 -2.93 29.22
N PHE A 136 7.44 -3.22 27.95
CA PHE A 136 6.53 -2.84 26.87
C PHE A 136 6.51 -3.92 25.78
N ASN A 137 5.32 -4.44 25.49
CA ASN A 137 5.10 -5.44 24.45
C ASN A 137 3.90 -5.02 23.60
N LEU A 138 4.16 -4.76 22.33
CA LEU A 138 3.17 -4.41 21.32
C LEU A 138 3.02 -5.56 20.34
N ASN A 139 1.77 -6.01 20.15
CA ASN A 139 1.40 -7.02 19.17
C ASN A 139 0.26 -6.49 18.29
N ALA A 140 0.49 -6.39 16.98
CA ALA A 140 -0.52 -6.02 16.01
C ALA A 140 -0.84 -7.20 15.09
N THR A 141 -2.13 -7.54 15.02
CA THR A 141 -2.71 -8.46 14.03
C THR A 141 -3.67 -7.73 13.08
N THR A 142 -3.99 -6.47 13.38
CA THR A 142 -4.87 -5.61 12.58
C THR A 142 -4.03 -4.62 11.79
N ILE A 143 -3.87 -4.88 10.49
CA ILE A 143 -3.13 -4.04 9.56
C ILE A 143 -4.12 -3.31 8.64
N ASP A 144 -4.28 -2.00 8.81
CA ASP A 144 -5.16 -1.18 7.97
C ASP A 144 -4.50 -0.84 6.63
N LYS A 145 -3.19 -0.60 6.66
CA LYS A 145 -2.43 -0.17 5.50
C LYS A 145 -1.03 -0.76 5.54
N TYR A 146 -0.60 -1.31 4.41
CA TYR A 146 0.76 -1.78 4.19
C TYR A 146 1.20 -1.30 2.82
N ILE A 147 2.23 -0.44 2.78
CA ILE A 147 2.75 0.14 1.54
C ILE A 147 4.25 -0.16 1.49
N SER A 148 4.69 -0.87 0.45
CA SER A 148 6.10 -0.94 0.06
C SER A 148 6.38 0.05 -1.08
N LYS A 149 7.47 0.81 -0.98
CA LYS A 149 7.92 1.76 -2.01
C LYS A 149 9.44 1.81 -2.10
N PRO A 150 10.00 2.05 -3.29
CA PRO A 150 11.39 2.48 -3.40
C PRO A 150 11.63 3.75 -2.56
N PHE A 151 12.62 3.72 -1.70
CA PHE A 151 13.04 4.87 -0.89
C PHE A 151 14.12 5.69 -1.62
N ASP A 152 15.08 5.01 -2.25
CA ASP A 152 16.08 5.60 -3.17
C ASP A 152 16.42 4.61 -4.31
N ILE A 153 17.44 4.90 -5.12
CA ILE A 153 17.93 4.04 -6.21
C ILE A 153 18.21 2.62 -5.69
N ASN A 154 18.71 2.47 -4.44
CA ASN A 154 19.15 1.20 -3.89
C ASN A 154 18.38 0.72 -2.65
N SER A 155 17.47 1.53 -2.12
CA SER A 155 16.74 1.22 -0.89
C SER A 155 15.24 1.16 -1.11
N ASN A 156 14.58 0.36 -0.29
CA ASN A 156 13.13 0.25 -0.23
C ASN A 156 12.67 0.62 1.18
N SER A 157 11.44 1.10 1.28
CA SER A 157 10.81 1.39 2.57
C SER A 157 9.42 0.80 2.62
N ILE A 158 9.04 0.37 3.82
CA ILE A 158 7.69 -0.03 4.14
C ILE A 158 7.08 0.96 5.13
N THR A 159 5.80 1.24 4.91
CA THR A 159 4.95 1.93 5.89
C THR A 159 3.78 1.05 6.22
N MET A 160 3.61 0.75 7.50
CA MET A 160 2.52 -0.07 8.01
C MET A 160 1.76 0.69 9.10
N THR A 161 0.44 0.65 9.05
CA THR A 161 -0.43 1.29 10.06
C THR A 161 -1.55 0.36 10.45
N GLY A 162 -2.01 0.46 11.70
CA GLY A 162 -3.14 -0.31 12.17
C GLY A 162 -3.40 -0.12 13.65
N LEU A 163 -4.01 -1.14 14.25
CA LEU A 163 -4.25 -1.24 15.70
C LEU A 163 -3.38 -2.34 16.31
N ALA A 164 -2.87 -2.08 17.51
CA ALA A 164 -2.06 -3.03 18.24
C ALA A 164 -2.53 -3.13 19.70
N GLU A 165 -2.45 -4.34 20.24
CA GLU A 165 -2.57 -4.61 21.65
C GLU A 165 -1.23 -4.33 22.33
N VAL A 166 -1.25 -3.57 23.42
CA VAL A 166 -0.06 -3.22 24.17
C VAL A 166 -0.18 -3.70 25.61
N ARG A 167 0.72 -4.60 25.98
CA ARG A 167 0.90 -5.09 27.35
C ARG A 167 2.13 -4.37 27.91
N PHE A 168 2.00 -3.78 29.08
CA PHE A 168 3.10 -3.02 29.66
C PHE A 168 3.03 -2.99 31.18
N LYS A 169 4.18 -2.69 31.77
CA LYS A 169 4.32 -2.28 33.16
C LYS A 169 5.32 -1.14 33.20
N LEU A 170 4.85 0.04 33.57
CA LEU A 170 5.67 1.25 33.61
C LEU A 170 5.65 1.82 35.02
N ASN A 171 6.81 2.15 35.57
CA ASN A 171 6.89 2.90 36.82
C ASN A 171 7.57 4.23 36.53
N ILE A 172 6.81 5.31 36.56
CA ILE A 172 7.30 6.66 36.24
C ILE A 172 7.31 7.47 37.53
N GLU A 173 8.44 8.10 37.86
CA GLU A 173 8.62 8.77 39.17
C GLU A 173 7.52 9.79 39.50
N SER A 174 7.00 10.48 38.48
CA SER A 174 5.94 11.50 38.62
C SER A 174 4.51 10.96 38.60
N LEU A 175 4.29 9.72 38.16
CA LEU A 175 2.96 9.14 37.95
C LEU A 175 2.69 7.87 38.77
N GLY A 176 3.74 7.25 39.32
CA GLY A 176 3.69 5.94 39.96
C GLY A 176 3.66 4.80 38.94
N GLU A 177 3.12 3.66 39.38
CA GLU A 177 2.93 2.47 38.56
C GLU A 177 1.73 2.67 37.62
N LEU A 178 1.95 2.39 36.34
CA LEU A 178 0.96 2.39 35.28
C LEU A 178 0.82 0.98 34.72
N LEU A 179 -0.41 0.48 34.75
CA LEU A 179 -0.83 -0.80 34.18
C LEU A 179 -1.90 -0.56 33.11
N PRO A 180 -2.14 -1.53 32.21
CA PRO A 180 -3.18 -1.41 31.20
C PRO A 180 -4.58 -1.31 31.84
N ILE A 181 -5.43 -0.45 31.30
CA ILE A 181 -6.82 -0.26 31.76
C ILE A 181 -7.78 -0.68 30.64
N SER A 182 -8.79 -1.49 30.99
CA SER A 182 -9.76 -1.98 30.01
C SER A 182 -10.91 -0.99 29.92
N ASN A 183 -11.22 -0.58 28.70
CA ASN A 183 -12.45 0.14 28.40
C ASN A 183 -13.53 -0.73 27.76
N THR A 184 -13.40 -2.07 27.78
CA THR A 184 -14.44 -2.99 27.29
C THR A 184 -15.61 -3.20 28.27
N GLY A 185 -15.68 -2.43 29.35
CA GLY A 185 -16.80 -2.47 30.30
C GLY A 185 -16.74 -3.61 31.30
N ASP A 186 -15.59 -4.29 31.42
CA ASP A 186 -15.33 -5.22 32.51
C ASP A 186 -14.76 -4.46 33.71
N THR A 187 -15.31 -4.71 34.90
CA THR A 187 -15.04 -3.93 36.13
C THR A 187 -13.72 -4.31 36.81
N SER A 188 -12.79 -4.94 36.11
CA SER A 188 -11.48 -5.28 36.66
C SER A 188 -10.60 -4.02 36.69
N GLU A 189 -10.00 -3.73 37.85
CA GLU A 189 -9.12 -2.56 38.04
C GLU A 189 -7.84 -2.60 37.19
N ILE A 190 -7.55 -3.74 36.54
CA ILE A 190 -6.39 -3.99 35.68
C ILE A 190 -6.87 -4.77 34.45
N ALA A 191 -6.41 -4.38 33.27
CA ALA A 191 -6.60 -5.11 32.02
C ALA A 191 -5.33 -5.82 31.57
N GLU A 192 -5.48 -6.81 30.69
CA GLU A 192 -4.31 -7.48 30.12
C GLU A 192 -3.55 -6.58 29.13
N PHE A 193 -4.23 -5.66 28.44
CA PHE A 193 -3.64 -4.78 27.43
C PHE A 193 -4.48 -3.50 27.20
N GLU A 194 -3.85 -2.48 26.60
CA GLU A 194 -4.50 -1.32 25.99
C GLU A 194 -4.41 -1.40 24.46
N ILE A 195 -5.36 -0.76 23.75
CA ILE A 195 -5.34 -0.74 22.28
C ILE A 195 -4.81 0.61 21.81
N VAL A 196 -3.79 0.60 20.95
CA VAL A 196 -3.23 1.82 20.35
C VAL A 196 -3.27 1.76 18.84
N LYS A 197 -3.41 2.93 18.21
CA LYS A 197 -3.02 3.10 16.80
C LYS A 197 -1.50 3.12 16.72
N TYR A 198 -0.96 2.55 15.66
CA TYR A 198 0.47 2.60 15.40
C TYR A 198 0.79 2.93 13.94
N LYS A 199 2.02 3.38 13.74
CA LYS A 199 2.66 3.53 12.43
C LYS A 199 4.07 3.00 12.53
N LEU A 200 4.38 1.97 11.74
CA LEU A 200 5.73 1.50 11.49
C LEU A 200 6.25 2.11 10.19
N MET A 201 7.48 2.61 10.21
CA MET A 201 8.30 2.87 9.04
C MET A 201 9.57 2.04 9.16
N ALA A 202 9.91 1.28 8.13
CA ALA A 202 11.19 0.58 8.08
C ALA A 202 11.83 0.76 6.70
N THR A 203 13.16 0.85 6.67
CA THR A 203 13.93 1.02 5.43
C THR A 203 14.94 -0.13 5.32
N ASP A 204 14.99 -0.73 4.14
CA ASP A 204 15.99 -1.70 3.70
C ASP A 204 16.90 -0.99 2.70
N SER A 205 18.19 -0.93 3.00
CA SER A 205 19.17 -0.22 2.19
C SER A 205 19.88 -1.07 1.12
N GLY A 206 19.51 -2.36 0.95
CA GLY A 206 19.93 -3.21 -0.17
C GLY A 206 20.47 -4.59 0.24
N LEU A 207 20.97 -5.35 -0.74
CA LEU A 207 21.38 -6.76 -0.59
C LEU A 207 22.53 -6.97 0.42
N GLY A 208 22.24 -7.62 1.54
CA GLY A 208 23.20 -8.06 2.57
C GLY A 208 22.54 -8.21 3.95
N ASP A 209 23.30 -8.68 4.96
CA ASP A 209 22.90 -8.55 6.37
C ASP A 209 22.73 -7.07 6.77
N ALA A 210 21.99 -6.82 7.86
CA ALA A 210 21.83 -5.54 8.56
C ALA A 210 22.84 -4.46 8.14
N ASN A 211 22.41 -3.53 7.29
CA ASN A 211 23.28 -2.49 6.78
C ASN A 211 23.10 -1.23 7.65
N LYS A 212 24.16 -0.42 7.78
CA LYS A 212 24.17 0.79 8.62
C LYS A 212 23.10 1.83 8.21
N PHE A 213 22.49 1.65 7.05
CA PHE A 213 21.46 2.54 6.50
C PHE A 213 20.05 1.95 6.57
N ASP A 214 19.89 0.78 7.18
CA ASP A 214 18.57 0.27 7.55
C ASP A 214 18.02 1.13 8.68
N ASP A 215 16.70 1.23 8.74
CA ASP A 215 16.02 2.06 9.72
C ASP A 215 14.73 1.41 10.20
N PHE A 216 14.36 1.67 11.45
CA PHE A 216 13.15 1.18 12.09
C PHE A 216 12.60 2.25 13.03
N ASP A 217 11.42 2.77 12.67
CA ASP A 217 10.68 3.75 13.44
C ASP A 217 9.28 3.21 13.75
N LEU A 218 9.02 2.93 15.03
CA LEU A 218 7.70 2.55 15.51
C LEU A 218 7.07 3.72 16.26
N THR A 219 6.03 4.34 15.70
CA THR A 219 5.24 5.36 16.38
C THR A 219 3.95 4.75 16.95
N ILE A 220 3.70 4.94 18.24
CA ILE A 220 2.40 4.67 18.86
C ILE A 220 1.61 5.96 19.03
N MET A 221 0.29 5.86 18.98
CA MET A 221 -0.64 6.98 19.12
C MET A 221 -1.73 6.63 20.14
N PRO A 222 -1.40 6.61 21.45
CA PRO A 222 -2.38 6.34 22.49
C PRO A 222 -3.34 7.52 22.64
N ASN A 223 -4.53 7.24 23.15
CA ASN A 223 -5.55 8.26 23.41
C ASN A 223 -6.17 8.05 24.79
N SER A 224 -6.76 9.12 25.35
CA SER A 224 -7.31 9.12 26.70
C SER A 224 -8.49 8.17 26.92
N VAL A 225 -9.04 7.60 25.85
CA VAL A 225 -10.15 6.65 25.90
C VAL A 225 -9.61 5.23 25.77
N GLU A 226 -9.03 4.82 24.64
CA GLU A 226 -8.67 3.42 24.40
C GLU A 226 -7.36 2.98 25.07
N ALA A 227 -6.48 3.94 25.38
CA ALA A 227 -5.18 3.69 26.00
C ALA A 227 -4.82 4.76 27.05
N PRO A 228 -5.63 4.90 28.12
CA PRO A 228 -5.50 6.00 29.07
C PRO A 228 -4.18 5.98 29.85
N SER A 229 -3.63 4.81 30.19
CA SER A 229 -2.36 4.72 30.91
C SER A 229 -1.17 5.02 29.99
N LEU A 230 -1.17 4.54 28.74
CA LEU A 230 -0.14 4.93 27.77
C LEU A 230 -0.24 6.41 27.39
N TYR A 231 -1.46 6.96 27.29
CA TYR A 231 -1.66 8.39 27.08
C TYR A 231 -1.12 9.21 28.28
N LYS A 232 -1.24 8.66 29.49
CA LYS A 232 -0.57 9.22 30.68
C LYS A 232 0.96 9.07 30.62
N ALA A 233 1.53 8.02 30.03
CA ALA A 233 2.98 7.94 29.92
C ALA A 233 3.54 8.89 28.85
N PHE A 234 2.90 8.92 27.68
CA PHE A 234 3.50 9.40 26.43
C PHE A 234 2.76 10.57 25.76
N GLY A 235 1.53 10.88 26.17
CA GLY A 235 0.67 11.86 25.50
C GLY A 235 0.07 11.29 24.21
N GLU A 236 -0.09 12.12 23.17
CA GLU A 236 -0.79 11.76 21.92
C GLU A 236 0.03 10.88 20.97
N SER A 237 1.36 10.89 21.09
CA SER A 237 2.25 10.14 20.22
C SER A 237 3.65 9.97 20.82
N GLU A 238 4.25 8.80 20.64
CA GLU A 238 5.66 8.55 20.96
C GLU A 238 6.30 7.66 19.89
N THR A 239 7.58 7.89 19.60
CA THR A 239 8.31 7.14 18.57
C THR A 239 9.48 6.39 19.19
N PHE A 240 9.47 5.07 19.01
CA PHE A 240 10.56 4.17 19.36
C PHE A 240 11.49 4.07 18.15
N THR A 241 12.67 4.65 18.30
CA THR A 241 13.74 4.71 17.29
C THR A 241 15.08 4.60 18.02
N GLY A 242 16.14 4.15 17.34
CA GLY A 242 17.41 3.80 17.95
C GLY A 242 18.42 3.23 16.95
N GLU A 243 19.54 2.69 17.46
CA GLU A 243 20.55 2.05 16.61
C GLU A 243 20.16 0.60 16.32
N LEU A 244 20.04 0.22 15.04
CA LEU A 244 19.86 -1.17 14.64
C LEU A 244 21.18 -1.94 14.81
N GLN A 245 21.22 -2.84 15.79
CA GLN A 245 22.39 -3.69 16.03
C GLN A 245 22.34 -4.97 15.19
N PHE A 246 21.14 -5.52 15.02
CA PHE A 246 20.86 -6.65 14.16
C PHE A 246 19.53 -6.39 13.46
N SER A 247 19.48 -6.52 12.14
CA SER A 247 18.27 -6.37 11.36
C SER A 247 18.31 -7.27 10.14
N GLU A 248 17.30 -8.13 10.03
CA GLU A 248 16.93 -8.83 8.81
C GLU A 248 15.68 -8.15 8.28
N ILE A 249 15.81 -6.91 7.78
CA ILE A 249 14.73 -6.22 7.08
C ILE A 249 14.92 -6.49 5.60
N THR A 250 14.13 -7.40 5.05
CA THR A 250 14.12 -7.66 3.60
C THR A 250 12.90 -6.98 3.01
N ILE A 251 13.08 -6.08 2.05
CA ILE A 251 12.00 -5.47 1.30
C ILE A 251 12.28 -5.67 -0.19
N GLU A 252 11.52 -6.58 -0.83
CA GLU A 252 11.68 -6.80 -2.28
C GLU A 252 11.37 -5.53 -3.09
N ARG A 253 12.19 -5.29 -4.13
CA ARG A 253 11.94 -4.21 -5.08
C ARG A 253 10.65 -4.50 -5.83
N SER A 254 9.69 -3.57 -5.76
CA SER A 254 8.63 -3.52 -6.76
C SER A 254 9.29 -3.27 -8.12
N GLU A 255 9.08 -4.17 -9.08
CA GLU A 255 9.46 -3.92 -10.47
C GLU A 255 8.85 -2.58 -10.92
N ARG A 256 9.66 -1.75 -11.60
CA ARG A 256 9.28 -0.43 -12.12
C ARG A 256 8.53 -0.54 -13.44
#